data_AF-A0A8A1L9U8-F1
#
_entry.id   AF-A0A8A1L9U8-F1
#
_cell.length_a   1.000
_cell.length_b   1.000
_cell.length_c   1.000
_cell.angle_alpha   90.00
_cell.angle_beta   90.00
_cell.angle_gamma   90.00
#
_symmetry.space_group_name_H-M   'P 1'
#
loop_
_entity.id
_entity.type
_entity.pdbx_description
1 polymer ?
#
loop_
_entity_poly.entity_id
_entity_poly.type
_entity_poly.pdbx_seq_one_letter_code
_entity_poly.pdbx_strand_id
1 'polypeptide(L)'
;MALTPAAIVRPADLDHEKAGIFTRVLSTVLHSRAAKDVFAQVIDGLPVKSTCELTITRRYELLSRTEASQQSQVLSDQFCSSSEMFDNLDLNARTAQLYQAAPLYSHSFNMHLLELVAVAVDDMAANLFAYFHPDGEPRLEQVTMTGVQKEGIVSLSTMWYIRSDIYPRGVNDVVGYWAETHIFGGVVVFDRGADEGAKNCYTAYLHPSSSLLPSGYISTYRFPDRAVLIAGKSADGCESPPTIYLPT
;
A
#
# COMPACT_ATOMS: atom_id res chain seq x y z
N MET A 1 4.90 -18.30 -20.37
CA MET A 1 4.85 -19.19 -19.19
C MET A 1 3.75 -18.64 -18.29
N ALA A 2 2.63 -19.35 -18.14
CA ALA A 2 1.50 -18.85 -17.37
C ALA A 2 1.89 -18.80 -15.89
N LEU A 3 1.82 -17.61 -15.28
CA LEU A 3 1.94 -17.43 -13.83
C LEU A 3 0.88 -18.31 -13.17
N THR A 4 1.30 -19.34 -12.44
CA THR A 4 0.42 -20.05 -11.50
C THR A 4 -0.20 -19.00 -10.59
N PRO A 5 -1.54 -18.95 -10.44
CA PRO A 5 -2.16 -18.01 -9.53
C PRO A 5 -1.52 -18.19 -8.15
N ALA A 6 -1.07 -17.08 -7.57
CA ALA A 6 -0.50 -17.08 -6.22
C ALA A 6 -1.50 -17.79 -5.31
N ALA A 7 -1.05 -18.83 -4.61
CA ALA A 7 -1.91 -19.49 -3.63
C ALA A 7 -2.43 -18.42 -2.65
N ILE A 8 -3.73 -18.49 -2.36
CA ILE A 8 -4.40 -17.60 -1.41
C ILE A 8 -4.45 -18.36 -0.08
N VAL A 9 -4.04 -17.69 1.00
CA VAL A 9 -4.09 -18.23 2.37
C VAL A 9 -4.99 -17.32 3.18
N ARG A 10 -5.93 -17.86 3.94
CA ARG A 10 -6.77 -17.07 4.86
C ARG A 10 -6.13 -17.02 6.24
N PRO A 11 -6.45 -16.02 7.08
CA PRO A 11 -5.99 -16.01 8.48
C PRO A 11 -6.37 -17.28 9.25
N ALA A 12 -7.49 -17.91 8.90
CA ALA A 12 -7.95 -19.18 9.48
C ALA A 12 -7.05 -20.39 9.13
N ASP A 13 -6.23 -20.28 8.08
CA ASP A 13 -5.29 -21.33 7.67
C ASP A 13 -3.93 -21.21 8.41
N LEU A 14 -3.75 -20.15 9.20
CA LEU A 14 -2.57 -19.96 10.03
C LEU A 14 -2.66 -20.80 11.31
N ASP A 15 -1.51 -21.05 11.95
CA ASP A 15 -1.49 -21.64 13.28
C ASP A 15 -2.29 -20.75 14.24
N HIS A 16 -3.06 -21.34 15.15
CA HIS A 16 -4.02 -20.59 15.96
C HIS A 16 -3.37 -19.46 16.78
N GLU A 17 -2.19 -19.67 17.36
CA GLU A 17 -1.49 -18.64 18.13
C GLU A 17 -1.03 -17.50 17.20
N LYS A 18 -0.47 -17.86 16.05
CA LYS A 18 0.01 -16.91 15.03
C LYS A 18 -1.13 -16.13 14.36
N ALA A 19 -2.24 -16.79 14.07
CA ALA A 19 -3.46 -16.16 13.57
C ALA A 19 -3.95 -15.09 14.57
N GLY A 20 -3.99 -15.44 15.86
CA GLY A 20 -4.37 -14.51 16.92
C GLY A 20 -3.45 -13.29 17.01
N ILE A 21 -2.12 -13.49 16.89
CA ILE A 21 -1.15 -12.39 16.86
C ILE A 21 -1.36 -11.50 15.63
N PHE A 22 -1.47 -12.08 14.44
CA PHE A 22 -1.70 -11.36 13.19
C PHE A 22 -2.98 -10.51 13.26
N THR A 23 -4.12 -11.12 13.59
CA THR A 23 -5.42 -10.43 13.70
C THR A 23 -5.35 -9.30 14.72
N ARG A 24 -4.69 -9.52 15.86
CA ARG A 24 -4.55 -8.46 16.89
C ARG A 24 -3.74 -7.28 16.40
N VAL A 25 -2.61 -7.51 15.72
CA VAL A 25 -1.76 -6.42 15.21
C VAL A 25 -2.50 -5.66 14.10
N LEU A 26 -3.06 -6.37 13.12
CA LEU A 26 -3.82 -5.74 12.04
C LEU A 26 -5.03 -4.97 12.59
N SER A 27 -5.79 -5.54 13.53
CA SER A 27 -6.88 -4.85 14.21
C SER A 27 -6.39 -3.57 14.92
N THR A 28 -5.23 -3.62 15.58
CA THR A 28 -4.66 -2.42 16.23
C THR A 28 -4.35 -1.33 15.22
N VAL A 29 -3.81 -1.68 14.05
CA VAL A 29 -3.55 -0.72 12.95
C VAL A 29 -4.86 -0.13 12.45
N LEU A 30 -5.87 -0.96 12.17
CA LEU A 30 -7.16 -0.51 11.63
C LEU A 30 -7.98 0.35 12.60
N HIS A 31 -7.84 0.12 13.91
CA HIS A 31 -8.47 0.96 14.93
C HIS A 31 -7.76 2.30 15.15
N SER A 32 -6.60 2.51 14.53
CA SER A 32 -5.92 3.81 14.57
C SER A 32 -6.74 4.88 13.83
N ARG A 33 -6.63 6.13 14.29
CA ARG A 33 -7.24 7.27 13.60
C ARG A 33 -6.70 7.41 12.18
N ALA A 34 -5.39 7.22 11.99
CA ALA A 34 -4.76 7.32 10.68
C ALA A 34 -5.36 6.34 9.66
N ALA A 35 -5.55 5.07 10.04
CA ALA A 35 -6.18 4.08 9.16
C ALA A 35 -7.60 4.47 8.78
N LYS A 36 -8.44 4.87 9.75
CA LYS A 36 -9.82 5.30 9.50
C LYS A 36 -9.90 6.53 8.59
N ASP A 37 -9.07 7.53 8.83
CA ASP A 37 -9.03 8.75 8.00
C ASP A 37 -8.57 8.45 6.56
N VAL A 38 -7.63 7.52 6.40
CA VAL A 38 -7.11 7.08 5.10
C VAL A 38 -8.15 6.26 4.34
N PHE A 39 -8.76 5.25 4.96
CA PHE A 39 -9.79 4.44 4.32
C PHE A 39 -11.03 5.25 3.98
N ALA A 40 -11.41 6.27 4.77
CA ALA A 40 -12.47 7.20 4.40
C ALA A 40 -12.14 7.98 3.11
N GLN A 41 -10.88 8.42 2.94
CA GLN A 41 -10.43 9.05 1.70
C GLN A 41 -10.38 8.08 0.52
N VAL A 42 -9.99 6.82 0.74
CA VAL A 42 -10.05 5.76 -0.29
C VAL A 42 -11.49 5.53 -0.74
N ILE A 43 -12.43 5.43 0.19
CA ILE A 43 -13.86 5.27 -0.10
C ILE A 43 -14.41 6.47 -0.88
N ASP A 44 -14.04 7.69 -0.52
CA ASP A 44 -14.41 8.89 -1.30
C ASP A 44 -13.67 8.99 -2.65
N GLY A 45 -12.50 8.36 -2.75
CA GLY A 45 -11.57 8.52 -3.86
C GLY A 45 -10.91 9.89 -3.92
N LEU A 46 -11.00 10.70 -2.85
CA LEU A 46 -10.54 12.08 -2.82
C LEU A 46 -9.64 12.33 -1.61
N PRO A 47 -8.40 12.82 -1.81
CA PRO A 47 -7.53 13.18 -0.70
C PRO A 47 -8.06 14.43 0.01
N VAL A 48 -7.59 14.65 1.24
CA VAL A 48 -7.80 15.90 1.98
C VAL A 48 -6.58 16.81 1.84
N LYS A 49 -6.70 18.06 2.26
CA LYS A 49 -5.65 19.08 2.18
C LYS A 49 -4.29 18.59 2.71
N SER A 50 -4.28 17.92 3.85
CA SER A 50 -3.04 17.44 4.49
C SER A 50 -2.37 16.30 3.73
N THR A 51 -3.10 15.56 2.90
CA THR A 51 -2.60 14.43 2.12
C THR A 51 -2.43 14.76 0.63
N CYS A 52 -3.10 15.81 0.14
CA CYS A 52 -3.12 16.23 -1.25
C CYS A 52 -1.73 16.57 -1.79
N GLU A 53 -0.85 17.16 -0.97
CA GLU A 53 0.52 17.53 -1.40
C GLU A 53 1.38 16.32 -1.80
N LEU A 54 1.03 15.13 -1.30
CA LEU A 54 1.74 13.89 -1.61
C LEU A 54 1.21 13.23 -2.89
N THR A 55 0.09 13.73 -3.43
CA THR A 55 -0.53 13.22 -4.65
C THR A 55 -0.05 13.95 -5.91
N ILE A 56 -0.16 13.30 -7.07
CA ILE A 56 0.16 13.91 -8.37
C ILE A 56 -0.86 14.96 -8.78
N THR A 57 -2.11 14.79 -8.37
CA THR A 57 -3.19 15.70 -8.72
C THR A 57 -3.19 16.90 -7.77
N ARG A 58 -2.42 17.94 -8.09
CA ARG A 58 -2.59 19.25 -7.43
C ARG A 58 -3.86 19.93 -7.94
N ARG A 59 -4.89 19.95 -7.11
CA ARG A 59 -6.15 20.66 -7.37
C ARG A 59 -6.46 21.64 -6.26
N TYR A 60 -6.70 22.90 -6.65
CA TYR A 60 -6.94 23.98 -5.70
C TYR A 60 -8.24 23.76 -4.91
N GLU A 61 -9.22 23.08 -5.50
CA GLU A 61 -10.50 22.74 -4.86
C GLU A 61 -10.33 21.77 -3.68
N LEU A 62 -9.29 20.92 -3.73
CA LEU A 62 -8.96 19.98 -2.65
C LEU A 62 -8.20 20.66 -1.50
N LEU A 63 -7.64 21.86 -1.71
CA LEU A 63 -6.95 22.60 -0.66
C LEU A 63 -7.89 23.12 0.44
N SER A 64 -9.20 23.22 0.14
CA SER A 64 -10.23 23.54 1.14
C SER A 64 -10.83 22.31 1.82
N ARG A 65 -10.57 21.10 1.32
CA ARG A 65 -11.14 19.87 1.86
C ARG A 65 -10.31 19.39 3.06
N THR A 66 -10.77 19.65 4.28
CA THR A 66 -10.04 19.27 5.50
C THR A 66 -10.30 17.83 5.94
N GLU A 67 -11.44 17.26 5.54
CA GLU A 67 -11.90 15.94 5.97
C GLU A 67 -12.57 15.19 4.83
N ALA A 68 -12.66 13.86 4.97
CA ALA A 68 -13.46 13.01 4.11
C ALA A 68 -14.97 13.28 4.32
N SER A 69 -15.84 12.82 3.41
CA SER A 69 -17.28 12.97 3.54
C SER A 69 -17.79 12.24 4.80
N GLN A 70 -18.88 12.75 5.40
CA GLN A 70 -19.44 12.09 6.59
C GLN A 70 -19.86 10.64 6.30
N GLN A 71 -20.33 10.37 5.08
CA GLN A 71 -20.69 9.02 4.65
C GLN A 71 -19.47 8.10 4.61
N SER A 72 -18.36 8.54 4.01
CA SER A 72 -17.14 7.72 3.94
C SER A 72 -16.47 7.54 5.30
N GLN A 73 -16.54 8.52 6.20
CA GLN A 73 -16.10 8.37 7.58
C GLN A 73 -16.86 7.24 8.30
N VAL A 74 -18.19 7.24 8.20
CA VAL A 74 -19.03 6.19 8.81
C VAL A 74 -18.74 4.81 8.20
N LEU A 75 -18.62 4.73 6.87
CA LEU A 75 -18.31 3.47 6.18
C LEU A 75 -16.91 2.96 6.53
N SER A 76 -15.93 3.86 6.63
CA SER A 76 -14.58 3.51 7.05
C SER A 76 -14.53 3.01 8.49
N ASP A 77 -15.27 3.64 9.40
CA ASP A 77 -15.37 3.19 10.79
C ASP A 77 -15.98 1.79 10.88
N GLN A 78 -17.06 1.55 10.13
CA GLN A 78 -17.70 0.23 10.06
C GLN A 78 -16.76 -0.82 9.48
N PHE A 79 -16.04 -0.49 8.40
CA PHE A 79 -15.07 -1.36 7.77
C PHE A 79 -13.93 -1.72 8.73
N CYS A 80 -13.27 -0.74 9.33
CA CYS A 80 -12.12 -0.94 10.24
C CYS A 80 -12.49 -1.69 11.53
N SER A 81 -13.76 -1.65 11.94
CA SER A 81 -14.26 -2.36 13.13
C SER A 81 -14.93 -3.71 12.81
N SER A 82 -15.06 -4.08 11.53
CA SER A 82 -15.71 -5.33 11.15
C SER A 82 -14.79 -6.55 11.37
N SER A 83 -15.29 -7.56 12.08
CA SER A 83 -14.60 -8.84 12.21
C SER A 83 -14.67 -9.69 10.94
N GLU A 84 -15.74 -9.56 10.16
CA GLU A 84 -15.94 -10.31 8.90
C GLU A 84 -14.89 -9.99 7.84
N MET A 85 -14.24 -8.82 7.97
CA MET A 85 -13.12 -8.43 7.13
C MET A 85 -11.94 -9.41 7.26
N PHE A 86 -11.67 -9.93 8.45
CA PHE A 86 -10.57 -10.88 8.67
C PHE A 86 -10.85 -12.25 8.03
N ASP A 87 -12.12 -12.66 7.97
CA ASP A 87 -12.51 -13.96 7.41
C ASP A 87 -12.34 -14.01 5.87
N ASN A 88 -12.43 -12.85 5.23
CA ASN A 88 -12.35 -12.69 3.78
C ASN A 88 -11.02 -12.10 3.31
N LEU A 89 -10.03 -11.96 4.21
CA LEU A 89 -8.73 -11.43 3.86
C LEU A 89 -7.88 -12.50 3.16
N ASP A 90 -7.46 -12.20 1.94
CA ASP A 90 -6.57 -13.05 1.17
C ASP A 90 -5.12 -12.67 1.46
N LEU A 91 -4.39 -13.53 2.16
CA LEU A 91 -2.97 -13.34 2.46
C LEU A 91 -2.10 -13.88 1.32
N ASN A 92 -0.97 -13.21 1.08
CA ASN A 92 0.08 -13.73 0.23
C ASN A 92 0.60 -15.06 0.77
N ALA A 93 0.39 -16.17 0.04
CA ALA A 93 0.80 -17.50 0.51
C ALA A 93 2.27 -17.60 0.87
N ARG A 94 3.17 -16.96 0.10
CA ARG A 94 4.59 -17.05 0.37
C ARG A 94 4.92 -16.38 1.70
N THR A 95 4.43 -15.15 1.91
CA THR A 95 4.67 -14.43 3.17
C THR A 95 4.02 -15.15 4.36
N ALA A 96 2.80 -15.69 4.17
CA ALA A 96 2.11 -16.47 5.18
C ALA A 96 2.88 -17.73 5.57
N GLN A 97 3.45 -18.45 4.59
CA GLN A 97 4.30 -19.61 4.84
C GLN A 97 5.59 -19.25 5.59
N LEU A 98 6.23 -18.13 5.24
CA LEU A 98 7.43 -17.66 5.93
C LEU A 98 7.13 -17.25 7.38
N TYR A 99 6.02 -16.54 7.60
CA TYR A 99 5.51 -16.21 8.93
C TYR A 99 5.22 -17.47 9.78
N GLN A 100 4.61 -18.48 9.16
CA GLN A 100 4.32 -19.77 9.79
C GLN A 100 5.58 -20.58 10.13
N ALA A 101 6.60 -20.52 9.28
CA ALA A 101 7.87 -21.22 9.51
C ALA A 101 8.77 -20.53 10.54
N ALA A 102 8.63 -19.21 10.74
CA ALA A 102 9.49 -18.46 11.64
C ALA A 102 9.21 -18.78 13.13
N PRO A 103 10.24 -18.94 13.99
CA PRO A 103 10.03 -19.12 15.42
C PRO A 103 9.31 -17.92 16.05
N LEU A 104 8.32 -18.17 16.91
CA LEU A 104 7.55 -17.11 17.59
C LEU A 104 8.47 -16.07 18.22
N TYR A 105 8.12 -14.80 18.05
CA TYR A 105 8.82 -13.63 18.59
C TYR A 105 10.28 -13.44 18.11
N SER A 106 10.77 -14.27 17.19
CA SER A 106 12.06 -14.05 16.54
C SER A 106 12.04 -12.81 15.65
N HIS A 107 13.21 -12.29 15.30
CA HIS A 107 13.34 -11.20 14.33
C HIS A 107 12.61 -11.52 13.02
N SER A 108 12.88 -12.70 12.45
CA SER A 108 12.22 -13.16 11.21
C SER A 108 10.70 -13.24 11.36
N PHE A 109 10.19 -13.69 12.50
CA PHE A 109 8.75 -13.70 12.77
C PHE A 109 8.16 -12.30 12.76
N ASN A 110 8.78 -11.35 13.46
CA ASN A 110 8.32 -9.96 13.50
C ASN A 110 8.38 -9.30 12.11
N MET A 111 9.40 -9.62 11.31
CA MET A 111 9.54 -9.12 9.96
C MET A 111 8.43 -9.63 9.03
N HIS A 112 8.14 -10.94 9.05
CA HIS A 112 7.06 -11.49 8.22
C HIS A 112 5.67 -11.07 8.74
N LEU A 113 5.52 -10.83 10.04
CA LEU A 113 4.30 -10.24 10.61
C LEU A 113 4.07 -8.84 10.07
N LEU A 114 5.10 -7.98 10.10
CA LEU A 114 5.03 -6.63 9.54
C LEU A 114 4.69 -6.67 8.05
N GLU A 115 5.30 -7.59 7.31
CA GLU A 115 5.04 -7.79 5.88
C GLU A 115 3.58 -8.20 5.60
N LEU A 116 3.03 -9.17 6.35
CA LEU A 116 1.63 -9.54 6.21
C LEU A 116 0.69 -8.37 6.52
N VAL A 117 0.99 -7.57 7.55
CA VAL A 117 0.16 -6.43 7.93
C VAL A 117 0.22 -5.31 6.88
N ALA A 118 1.40 -5.01 6.34
CA ALA A 118 1.57 -4.01 5.30
C ALA A 118 0.82 -4.41 4.01
N VAL A 119 1.02 -5.65 3.55
CA VAL A 119 0.32 -6.19 2.37
C VAL A 119 -1.19 -6.25 2.58
N ALA A 120 -1.65 -6.62 3.77
CA ALA A 120 -3.07 -6.64 4.07
C ALA A 120 -3.70 -5.24 3.98
N VAL A 121 -3.04 -4.21 4.52
CA VAL A 121 -3.52 -2.82 4.43
C VAL A 121 -3.54 -2.33 2.98
N ASP A 122 -2.50 -2.63 2.21
CA ASP A 122 -2.40 -2.32 0.78
C ASP A 122 -3.55 -2.97 0.00
N ASP A 123 -3.74 -4.28 0.13
CA ASP A 123 -4.79 -5.03 -0.56
C ASP A 123 -6.20 -4.56 -0.14
N MET A 124 -6.41 -4.23 1.13
CA MET A 124 -7.68 -3.66 1.61
C MET A 124 -7.99 -2.32 0.95
N ALA A 125 -7.01 -1.42 0.87
CA ALA A 125 -7.19 -0.12 0.25
C ALA A 125 -7.47 -0.27 -1.26
N ALA A 126 -6.70 -1.11 -1.93
CA ALA A 126 -6.90 -1.43 -3.34
C ALA A 126 -8.29 -2.03 -3.61
N ASN A 127 -8.77 -2.94 -2.76
CA ASN A 127 -10.09 -3.57 -2.88
C ASN A 127 -11.24 -2.60 -2.60
N LEU A 128 -11.14 -1.78 -1.54
CA LEU A 128 -12.13 -0.76 -1.25
C LEU A 128 -12.24 0.26 -2.38
N PHE A 129 -11.10 0.71 -2.90
CA PHE A 129 -11.09 1.64 -4.02
C PHE A 129 -11.77 1.05 -5.26
N ALA A 130 -11.41 -0.18 -5.64
CA ALA A 130 -12.03 -0.86 -6.77
C ALA A 130 -13.54 -1.07 -6.60
N TYR A 131 -14.01 -1.28 -5.38
CA TYR A 131 -15.43 -1.44 -5.07
C TYR A 131 -16.22 -0.13 -5.21
N PHE A 132 -15.71 0.98 -4.66
CA PHE A 132 -16.39 2.28 -4.69
C PHE A 132 -16.15 3.06 -5.99
N HIS A 133 -15.06 2.79 -6.70
CA HIS A 133 -14.64 3.47 -7.93
C HIS A 133 -14.34 2.46 -9.05
N PRO A 134 -15.32 1.66 -9.50
CA PRO A 134 -15.11 0.59 -10.48
C PRO A 134 -14.59 1.10 -11.84
N ASP A 135 -14.86 2.36 -12.17
CA ASP A 135 -14.37 3.01 -13.40
C ASP A 135 -12.96 3.63 -13.24
N GLY A 136 -12.35 3.51 -12.05
CA GLY A 136 -10.99 4.01 -11.76
C GLY A 136 -10.85 5.53 -11.65
N GLU A 137 -11.96 6.27 -11.73
CA GLU A 137 -11.97 7.73 -11.80
C GLU A 137 -12.87 8.36 -10.72
N PRO A 138 -12.35 8.64 -9.52
CA PRO A 138 -13.01 9.55 -8.60
C PRO A 138 -13.14 10.92 -9.27
N ARG A 139 -14.37 11.44 -9.35
CA ARG A 139 -14.65 12.75 -9.95
C ARG A 139 -15.15 13.67 -8.85
N LEU A 140 -14.61 14.89 -8.82
CA LEU A 140 -15.17 15.91 -7.95
C LEU A 140 -16.51 16.35 -8.54
N GLU A 141 -17.58 16.17 -7.77
CA GLU A 141 -18.90 16.66 -8.13
C GLU A 141 -19.04 18.11 -7.65
N GLN A 142 -19.11 19.05 -8.59
CA GLN A 142 -19.48 20.43 -8.29
C GLN A 142 -20.95 20.66 -8.58
N VAL A 143 -21.69 21.17 -7.60
CA VAL A 143 -23.06 21.63 -7.79
C VAL A 143 -23.03 23.03 -8.39
N THR A 144 -23.44 23.16 -9.65
CA THR A 144 -23.61 24.44 -10.34
C THR A 144 -25.09 24.80 -10.45
N MET A 145 -25.40 26.06 -10.79
CA MET A 145 -26.78 26.53 -11.02
C MET A 145 -27.56 25.71 -12.08
N THR A 146 -26.87 24.98 -12.95
CA THR A 146 -27.46 24.17 -14.04
C THR A 146 -27.41 22.66 -13.78
N GLY A 147 -26.93 22.23 -12.61
CA GLY A 147 -26.83 20.81 -12.21
C GLY A 147 -25.45 20.42 -11.66
N VAL A 148 -25.24 19.11 -11.46
CA VAL A 148 -23.95 18.56 -11.02
C VAL A 148 -23.01 18.47 -12.23
N GLN A 149 -21.90 19.19 -12.21
CA GLN A 149 -20.79 19.03 -13.15
C GLN A 149 -19.71 18.14 -12.53
N LYS A 150 -19.29 17.11 -13.26
CA LYS A 150 -18.18 16.24 -12.88
C LYS A 150 -16.89 16.81 -13.47
N GLU A 151 -16.07 17.48 -12.65
CA GLU A 151 -14.79 18.03 -13.09
C GLU A 151 -13.67 17.02 -12.90
N GLY A 152 -13.09 16.55 -14.01
CA GLY A 152 -11.79 15.84 -14.15
C GLY A 152 -11.50 14.64 -13.23
N ILE A 153 -10.55 13.80 -13.61
CA ILE A 153 -10.10 12.65 -12.80
C ILE A 153 -9.21 13.09 -11.62
N VAL A 154 -9.58 12.74 -10.38
CA VAL A 154 -8.73 12.93 -9.18
C VAL A 154 -8.04 11.60 -8.87
N SER A 155 -6.70 11.61 -8.81
CA SER A 155 -5.93 10.40 -8.54
C SER A 155 -5.36 10.38 -7.12
N LEU A 156 -5.70 9.34 -6.36
CA LEU A 156 -4.99 8.95 -5.14
C LEU A 156 -3.67 8.24 -5.51
N SER A 157 -2.79 8.95 -6.21
CA SER A 157 -1.50 8.43 -6.61
C SER A 157 -0.39 9.31 -6.07
N THR A 158 0.52 8.69 -5.32
CA THR A 158 1.72 9.35 -4.83
C THR A 158 2.62 9.70 -6.01
N MET A 159 3.27 10.87 -5.99
CA MET A 159 4.19 11.32 -7.07
C MET A 159 5.24 10.27 -7.50
N TRP A 160 5.62 9.38 -6.59
CA TRP A 160 6.62 8.34 -6.83
C TRP A 160 6.06 7.04 -7.42
N TYR A 161 4.73 6.86 -7.42
CA TYR A 161 4.05 5.64 -7.89
C TYR A 161 3.05 5.95 -9.03
N ILE A 162 3.38 6.94 -9.88
CA ILE A 162 2.52 7.42 -10.99
C ILE A 162 2.31 6.39 -12.11
N ARG A 163 3.25 5.46 -12.28
CA ARG A 163 3.22 4.44 -13.34
C ARG A 163 2.28 3.31 -12.94
N SER A 164 0.97 3.56 -13.00
CA SER A 164 -0.02 2.50 -12.71
C SER A 164 0.11 1.32 -13.69
N ASP A 165 0.55 1.57 -14.92
CA ASP A 165 0.70 0.59 -16.00
C ASP A 165 1.68 -0.55 -15.71
N ILE A 166 2.61 -0.36 -14.77
CA ILE A 166 3.61 -1.38 -14.43
C ILE A 166 3.16 -2.29 -13.27
N TYR A 167 2.02 -1.99 -12.64
CA TYR A 167 1.51 -2.77 -11.50
C TYR A 167 0.40 -3.74 -11.93
N PRO A 168 0.36 -4.96 -11.37
CA PRO A 168 -0.62 -5.97 -11.76
C PRO A 168 -2.08 -5.54 -11.65
N ARG A 169 -2.44 -4.73 -10.64
CA ARG A 169 -3.80 -4.20 -10.43
C ARG A 169 -3.93 -2.73 -10.83
N GLY A 170 -2.96 -2.19 -11.56
CA GLY A 170 -3.04 -0.84 -12.11
C GLY A 170 -3.11 0.25 -11.03
N VAL A 171 -4.12 1.11 -11.15
CA VAL A 171 -4.36 2.21 -10.20
C VAL A 171 -4.66 1.71 -8.78
N ASN A 172 -5.20 0.50 -8.62
CA ASN A 172 -5.57 -0.02 -7.31
C ASN A 172 -4.34 -0.27 -6.43
N ASP A 173 -3.25 -0.82 -7.01
CA ASP A 173 -1.98 -1.03 -6.29
C ASP A 173 -1.37 0.33 -5.88
N VAL A 174 -1.55 1.36 -6.72
CA VAL A 174 -1.08 2.72 -6.42
C VAL A 174 -1.84 3.32 -5.23
N VAL A 175 -3.13 3.04 -5.11
CA VAL A 175 -3.95 3.45 -3.95
C VAL A 175 -3.52 2.71 -2.68
N GLY A 176 -3.13 1.44 -2.80
CA GLY A 176 -2.52 0.68 -1.70
C GLY A 176 -1.26 1.34 -1.16
N TYR A 177 -0.30 1.68 -2.03
CA TYR A 177 0.92 2.41 -1.65
C TYR A 177 0.63 3.79 -1.06
N TRP A 178 -0.39 4.48 -1.57
CA TRP A 178 -0.85 5.75 -1.00
C TRP A 178 -1.37 5.54 0.44
N ALA A 179 -2.16 4.50 0.68
CA ALA A 179 -2.66 4.17 2.01
C ALA A 179 -1.53 3.80 2.97
N GLU A 180 -0.57 2.95 2.55
CA GLU A 180 0.62 2.63 3.34
C GLU A 180 1.38 3.89 3.76
N THR A 181 1.59 4.80 2.81
CA THR A 181 2.30 6.06 3.06
C THR A 181 1.69 6.85 4.22
N HIS A 182 0.36 6.91 4.27
CA HIS A 182 -0.35 7.69 5.29
C HIS A 182 -0.58 6.92 6.61
N ILE A 183 -0.63 5.60 6.57
CA ILE A 183 -0.85 4.75 7.75
C ILE A 183 0.47 4.46 8.47
N PHE A 184 1.53 4.13 7.72
CA PHE A 184 2.84 3.75 8.28
C PHE A 184 3.87 4.87 8.23
N GLY A 185 3.57 5.99 7.55
CA GLY A 185 4.51 7.11 7.37
C GLY A 185 5.46 6.94 6.18
N GLY A 186 5.21 5.96 5.32
CA GLY A 186 5.94 5.65 4.09
C GLY A 186 5.50 4.31 3.54
N VAL A 187 5.88 4.00 2.30
CA VAL A 187 5.64 2.65 1.75
C VAL A 187 6.62 1.68 2.40
N VAL A 188 6.13 0.54 2.88
CA VAL A 188 6.96 -0.42 3.60
C VAL A 188 7.71 -1.28 2.59
N VAL A 189 9.04 -1.19 2.62
CA VAL A 189 9.93 -1.89 1.71
C VAL A 189 10.74 -2.92 2.48
N PHE A 190 10.69 -4.17 2.04
CA PHE A 190 11.38 -5.28 2.71
C PHE A 190 12.66 -5.69 1.97
N ASP A 191 13.79 -5.67 2.68
CA ASP A 191 15.04 -6.23 2.19
C ASP A 191 15.05 -7.74 2.37
N ARG A 192 15.05 -8.45 1.24
CA ARG A 192 15.14 -9.91 1.19
C ARG A 192 16.53 -10.39 0.74
N GLY A 193 17.50 -9.50 0.58
CA GLY A 193 18.81 -9.81 0.02
C GLY A 193 18.78 -9.95 -1.50
N ALA A 194 19.90 -10.42 -2.06
CA ALA A 194 20.12 -10.48 -3.51
C ALA A 194 19.35 -11.63 -4.22
N ASP A 195 18.91 -12.64 -3.47
CA ASP A 195 18.29 -13.82 -4.04
C ASP A 195 16.77 -13.61 -4.22
N GLU A 196 16.32 -13.66 -5.47
CA GLU A 196 14.88 -13.79 -5.77
C GLU A 196 14.34 -15.04 -5.05
N GLY A 197 13.24 -14.89 -4.31
CA GLY A 197 12.69 -16.02 -3.55
C GLY A 197 13.29 -16.22 -2.15
N ALA A 198 14.23 -15.37 -1.71
CA ALA A 198 14.83 -15.48 -0.39
C ALA A 198 13.79 -15.60 0.73
N LYS A 199 14.06 -16.53 1.66
CA LYS A 199 13.24 -16.75 2.86
C LYS A 199 13.49 -15.69 3.93
N ASN A 200 14.65 -15.06 3.88
CA ASN A 200 15.06 -14.09 4.87
C ASN A 200 14.43 -12.74 4.55
N CYS A 201 13.81 -12.12 5.55
CA CYS A 201 13.53 -10.70 5.55
C CYS A 201 14.44 -10.08 6.60
N TYR A 202 15.49 -9.38 6.16
CA TYR A 202 16.53 -8.89 7.04
C TYR A 202 16.10 -7.62 7.75
N THR A 203 15.42 -6.74 7.03
CA THR A 203 15.00 -5.44 7.53
C THR A 203 13.87 -4.86 6.69
N ALA A 204 13.19 -3.85 7.24
CA ALA A 204 12.17 -3.07 6.56
C ALA A 204 12.54 -1.60 6.62
N TYR A 205 12.27 -0.90 5.53
CA TYR A 205 12.47 0.52 5.37
C TYR A 205 11.12 1.18 5.07
N LEU A 206 10.91 2.37 5.60
CA LEU A 206 9.82 3.23 5.15
C LEU A 206 10.37 4.11 4.04
N HIS A 207 9.94 3.90 2.81
CA HIS A 207 10.29 4.79 1.71
C HIS A 207 9.46 6.07 1.84
N PRO A 208 10.07 7.21 2.20
CA PRO A 208 9.32 8.39 2.58
C PRO A 208 8.70 9.08 1.36
N SER A 209 7.52 9.64 1.55
CA SER A 209 6.95 10.63 0.63
C SER A 209 7.55 12.00 0.97
N SER A 210 8.72 12.29 0.40
CA SER A 210 9.57 13.44 0.73
C SER A 210 8.82 14.77 1.01
N SER A 211 8.81 15.17 2.29
CA SER A 211 8.86 16.58 2.67
C SER A 211 9.98 16.90 3.68
N LEU A 212 10.83 15.92 4.06
CA LEU A 212 11.86 16.10 5.10
C LEU A 212 13.27 15.58 4.76
N LEU A 213 13.54 15.11 3.53
CA LEU A 213 14.92 14.71 3.18
C LEU A 213 15.65 15.84 2.43
N PRO A 214 16.83 16.27 2.90
CA PRO A 214 17.71 17.16 2.15
C PRO A 214 18.04 16.55 0.79
N SER A 215 18.05 17.38 -0.25
CA SER A 215 18.45 17.06 -1.61
C SER A 215 19.77 16.26 -1.61
N GLY A 216 19.73 14.96 -1.94
CA GLY A 216 20.92 14.12 -1.93
C GLY A 216 20.71 12.60 -1.91
N TYR A 217 19.52 12.09 -1.60
CA TYR A 217 19.25 10.65 -1.65
C TYR A 217 18.45 10.28 -2.90
N ILE A 218 19.14 9.68 -3.88
CA ILE A 218 18.55 8.87 -4.95
C ILE A 218 18.95 7.42 -4.65
N SER A 219 18.02 6.46 -4.75
CA SER A 219 18.41 5.07 -4.94
C SER A 219 17.45 4.34 -5.88
N THR A 220 18.02 3.43 -6.66
CA THR A 220 17.63 2.99 -8.00
C THR A 220 16.60 1.84 -8.04
N TYR A 221 15.75 1.86 -9.07
CA TYR A 221 14.62 0.94 -9.30
C TYR A 221 14.96 -0.23 -10.24
N ARG A 222 14.38 -1.41 -9.97
CA ARG A 222 13.95 -2.40 -10.97
C ARG A 222 12.82 -3.28 -10.39
N PHE A 223 11.68 -3.35 -11.08
CA PHE A 223 10.52 -4.19 -10.74
C PHE A 223 10.35 -5.30 -11.79
N PRO A 224 10.14 -6.54 -11.33
CA PRO A 224 8.92 -7.26 -11.70
C PRO A 224 8.27 -7.98 -10.49
N ASP A 225 6.95 -8.09 -10.54
CA ASP A 225 6.01 -8.79 -9.63
C ASP A 225 6.07 -8.45 -8.14
N ARG A 226 5.11 -7.60 -7.72
CA ARG A 226 4.76 -7.19 -6.34
C ARG A 226 5.94 -6.61 -5.56
N ALA A 227 6.09 -5.28 -5.68
CA ALA A 227 7.08 -4.41 -5.04
C ALA A 227 8.09 -5.13 -4.11
N VAL A 228 9.20 -5.56 -4.72
CA VAL A 228 10.42 -5.96 -4.03
C VAL A 228 11.48 -4.91 -4.35
N LEU A 229 11.87 -4.11 -3.36
CA LEU A 229 13.01 -3.20 -3.50
C LEU A 229 14.23 -3.86 -2.85
N ILE A 230 15.25 -4.12 -3.67
CA ILE A 230 16.58 -4.57 -3.27
C ILE A 230 17.32 -3.35 -2.70
N ALA A 231 17.55 -3.31 -1.39
CA ALA A 231 18.42 -2.32 -0.77
C ALA A 231 19.88 -2.82 -0.81
N GLY A 232 20.53 -2.71 -1.97
CA GLY A 232 21.96 -2.95 -2.10
C GLY A 232 22.77 -1.79 -1.55
N LYS A 233 23.49 -1.99 -0.45
CA LYS A 233 24.52 -1.05 0.03
C LYS A 233 25.71 -1.13 -0.92
N SER A 234 25.92 -0.13 -1.79
CA SER A 234 27.18 -0.03 -2.54
C SER A 234 28.26 0.50 -1.60
N ALA A 235 29.05 -0.40 -1.05
CA ALA A 235 30.39 -0.09 -0.59
C ALA A 235 31.27 0.03 -1.84
N ASP A 236 31.35 1.25 -2.38
CA ASP A 236 32.50 1.82 -3.10
C ASP A 236 32.00 2.90 -4.06
N GLY A 237 32.42 4.14 -3.80
CA GLY A 237 32.01 5.35 -4.49
C GLY A 237 32.73 5.56 -5.82
N CYS A 238 32.41 4.77 -6.85
CA CYS A 238 32.84 5.07 -8.21
C CYS A 238 31.73 4.83 -9.23
N GLU A 239 31.39 5.91 -9.95
CA GLU A 239 30.37 5.97 -10.99
C GLU A 239 30.73 5.15 -12.22
N SER A 240 29.78 4.35 -12.72
CA SER A 240 29.55 4.17 -14.16
C SER A 240 28.15 3.55 -14.42
N PRO A 241 27.47 3.91 -15.52
CA PRO A 241 26.09 3.47 -15.77
C PRO A 241 26.05 2.02 -16.28
N PRO A 242 25.17 1.15 -15.74
CA PRO A 242 25.05 -0.22 -16.25
C PRO A 242 24.30 -0.23 -17.59
N THR A 243 24.95 -0.83 -18.59
CA THR A 243 24.40 -1.11 -19.91
C THR A 243 23.43 -2.30 -19.85
N ILE A 244 22.26 -2.18 -20.49
CA ILE A 244 21.22 -3.21 -20.51
C ILE A 244 21.41 -4.11 -21.74
N TYR A 245 21.51 -5.43 -21.53
CA TYR A 245 21.27 -6.44 -22.57
C TYR A 245 19.86 -6.98 -22.44
N LEU A 246 19.09 -6.92 -23.52
CA LEU A 246 17.78 -7.56 -23.68
C LEU A 246 18.01 -8.99 -24.22
N PRO A 247 17.42 -10.04 -23.63
CA PRO A 247 17.39 -11.34 -24.29
C PRO A 247 16.39 -11.30 -25.45
N THR A 248 16.84 -11.78 -26.61
CA THR A 248 16.05 -12.06 -27.82
C THR A 248 14.99 -13.14 -27.59
#